data_AF-A0A1V5IH48-F1
#
_entry.id   AF-A0A1V5IH48-F1
#
_cell.length_a   1.000
_cell.length_b   1.000
_cell.length_c   1.000
_cell.angle_alpha   90.00
_cell.angle_beta   90.00
_cell.angle_gamma   90.00
#
_symmetry.space_group_name_H-M   'P 1'
#
loop_
_entity.id
_entity.type
_entity.pdbx_description
1 polymer ?
#
loop_
_entity_poly.entity_id
_entity_poly.type
_entity_poly.pdbx_seq_one_letter_code
_entity_poly.pdbx_strand_id
1 'polypeptide(L)'
;MKGHLAGQTMAALHKGGVKDGRVVGAEGAIPFIENLADDAIKRFQEQCELINIMESEDLGTIGAKIDELKGRDPGAFAADPMVVEVKEAAGGAEETGGVVQPMSGELALIHARMKIIEGMVTDIGYRDKFASGVYSGKIEGIMIGLIVSFAILGFVLMG
;
A
#
# COMPACT_ATOMS: atom_id res chain seq x y z
N MET A 1 -1.95 0.18 0.05
CA MET A 1 -2.14 1.47 0.77
C MET A 1 -3.63 1.69 1.02
N LYS A 2 -4.09 1.62 2.28
CA LYS A 2 -5.51 1.78 2.61
C LYS A 2 -5.92 3.25 2.46
N GLY A 3 -7.07 3.53 1.85
CA GLY A 3 -7.63 4.88 1.68
C GLY A 3 -7.16 5.63 0.42
N HIS A 4 -5.86 5.73 0.19
CA HIS A 4 -5.35 6.46 -1.00
C HIS A 4 -5.48 5.67 -2.31
N LEU A 5 -5.38 4.33 -2.23
CA LEU A 5 -5.54 3.41 -3.38
C LEU A 5 -4.70 3.83 -4.62
N ALA A 6 -3.48 4.31 -4.40
CA ALA A 6 -2.65 4.94 -5.44
C ALA A 6 -2.48 4.10 -6.71
N GLY A 7 -2.25 2.78 -6.59
CA GLY A 7 -2.12 1.90 -7.75
C GLY A 7 -3.41 1.76 -8.57
N GLN A 8 -4.57 1.73 -7.90
CA GLN A 8 -5.88 1.74 -8.57
C GLN A 8 -6.12 3.08 -9.27
N THR A 9 -5.82 4.20 -8.60
CA THR A 9 -5.94 5.54 -9.17
C THR A 9 -5.03 5.70 -10.40
N MET A 10 -3.82 5.18 -10.38
CA MET A 10 -2.90 5.21 -11.53
C MET A 10 -3.46 4.41 -12.73
N ALA A 11 -4.01 3.22 -12.47
CA ALA A 11 -4.67 2.44 -13.51
C ALA A 11 -5.91 3.14 -14.10
N ALA A 12 -6.69 3.80 -13.24
CA ALA A 12 -7.83 4.60 -13.65
C ALA A 12 -7.42 5.82 -14.49
N LEU A 13 -6.32 6.51 -14.11
CA LEU A 13 -5.76 7.62 -14.87
C LEU A 13 -5.35 7.19 -16.29
N HIS A 14 -4.63 6.08 -16.41
CA HIS A 14 -4.19 5.58 -17.71
C HIS A 14 -5.38 5.18 -18.61
N LYS A 15 -6.41 4.56 -18.04
CA LYS A 15 -7.58 4.10 -18.82
C LYS A 15 -8.60 5.21 -19.13
N GLY A 16 -8.87 6.06 -18.14
CA GLY A 16 -10.01 6.99 -18.14
C GLY A 16 -9.63 8.46 -18.20
N GLY A 17 -8.36 8.80 -17.97
CA GLY A 17 -7.89 10.18 -17.92
C GLY A 17 -8.50 10.95 -16.74
N VAL A 18 -8.64 12.26 -16.93
CA VAL A 18 -9.25 13.17 -15.95
C VAL A 18 -10.47 13.85 -16.52
N LYS A 19 -11.40 14.21 -15.63
CA LYS A 19 -12.55 15.07 -15.93
C LYS A 19 -12.68 16.08 -14.79
N ASP A 20 -12.64 17.37 -15.13
CA ASP A 20 -12.70 18.47 -14.15
C ASP A 20 -11.64 18.31 -13.05
N GLY A 21 -10.42 17.90 -13.43
CA GLY A 21 -9.30 17.62 -12.51
C GLY A 21 -9.40 16.29 -11.76
N ARG A 22 -10.54 15.59 -11.76
CA ARG A 22 -10.69 14.30 -11.08
C ARG A 22 -10.36 13.13 -11.99
N VAL A 23 -9.62 12.13 -11.49
CA VAL A 23 -9.33 10.88 -12.21
C VAL A 23 -10.61 10.06 -12.39
N VAL A 24 -10.92 9.71 -13.64
CA VAL A 24 -12.14 8.99 -13.99
C VAL A 24 -11.99 7.51 -13.61
N GLY A 25 -12.86 7.04 -12.70
CA GLY A 25 -12.87 5.64 -12.25
C GLY A 25 -11.94 5.35 -11.06
N ALA A 26 -11.33 6.38 -10.46
CA ALA A 26 -10.53 6.21 -9.24
C ALA A 26 -11.40 6.09 -7.98
N GLU A 27 -11.04 5.13 -7.12
CA GLU A 27 -11.70 4.85 -5.83
C GLU A 27 -10.97 5.47 -4.64
N GLY A 28 -9.79 6.07 -4.87
CA GLY A 28 -9.03 6.76 -3.84
C GLY A 28 -9.79 7.94 -3.23
N ALA A 29 -9.44 8.30 -1.99
CA ALA A 29 -10.14 9.35 -1.24
C ALA A 29 -10.07 10.75 -1.90
N ILE A 30 -8.93 11.12 -2.51
CA ILE A 30 -8.71 12.43 -3.15
C ILE A 30 -8.00 12.22 -4.51
N PRO A 31 -8.71 11.76 -5.56
CA PRO A 31 -8.08 11.42 -6.82
C PRO A 31 -8.13 12.61 -7.79
N PHE A 32 -7.42 13.69 -7.47
CA PHE A 32 -7.37 14.91 -8.28
C PHE A 32 -5.97 15.19 -8.82
N ILE A 33 -5.91 15.72 -10.04
CA ILE A 33 -4.72 16.18 -10.74
C ILE A 33 -5.05 17.57 -11.29
N GLU A 34 -4.55 18.60 -10.61
CA GLU A 34 -4.84 20.01 -10.95
C GLU A 34 -3.67 20.70 -11.66
N ASN A 35 -2.48 20.10 -11.57
CA ASN A 35 -1.23 20.70 -12.03
C ASN A 35 -0.74 20.15 -13.39
N LEU A 36 -1.52 19.26 -14.04
CA LEU A 36 -1.19 18.69 -15.34
C LEU A 36 -2.21 19.10 -16.39
N ALA A 37 -1.71 19.45 -17.57
CA ALA A 37 -2.55 19.69 -18.74
C ALA A 37 -2.98 18.36 -19.39
N ASP A 38 -4.12 18.38 -20.09
CA ASP A 38 -4.73 17.19 -20.71
C ASP A 38 -3.81 16.51 -21.75
N ASP A 39 -2.95 17.28 -22.41
CA ASP A 39 -1.97 16.77 -23.38
C ASP A 39 -0.90 15.92 -22.71
N ALA A 40 -0.45 16.29 -21.50
CA ALA A 40 0.49 15.51 -20.70
C ALA A 40 -0.12 14.17 -20.27
N ILE A 41 -1.41 14.19 -19.92
CA ILE A 41 -2.14 12.97 -19.55
C ILE A 41 -2.28 12.05 -20.77
N LYS A 42 -2.66 12.58 -21.94
CA LYS A 42 -2.72 11.80 -23.19
C LYS A 42 -1.36 11.24 -23.57
N ARG A 43 -0.29 12.05 -23.46
CA ARG A 43 1.07 11.59 -23.71
C ARG A 43 1.44 10.41 -22.83
N PHE A 44 1.09 10.46 -21.54
CA PHE A 44 1.30 9.34 -20.62
C PHE A 44 0.51 8.08 -21.03
N GLN A 45 -0.75 8.24 -21.44
CA GLN A 45 -1.60 7.12 -21.87
C GLN A 45 -1.06 6.41 -23.11
N GLU A 46 -0.53 7.15 -24.07
CA GLU A 46 0.02 6.62 -25.32
C GLU A 46 1.45 6.08 -25.17
N GLN A 47 2.26 6.69 -24.32
CA GLN A 47 3.67 6.38 -24.18
C GLN A 47 3.94 5.09 -23.38
N CYS A 48 3.08 4.78 -22.40
CA CYS A 48 3.32 3.68 -21.46
C CYS A 48 2.23 2.62 -21.53
N GLU A 49 2.60 1.36 -21.31
CA GLU A 49 1.67 0.27 -20.97
C GLU A 49 1.70 0.06 -19.45
N LEU A 50 0.53 -0.02 -18.80
CA LEU A 50 0.46 -0.36 -17.38
C LEU A 50 0.35 -1.86 -17.16
N ILE A 51 1.32 -2.40 -16.42
CA ILE A 51 1.34 -3.80 -16.00
C ILE A 51 0.98 -3.88 -14.52
N ASN A 52 -0.20 -4.44 -14.22
CA ASN A 52 -0.67 -4.56 -12.85
C ASN A 52 -0.08 -5.81 -12.18
N ILE A 53 0.86 -5.59 -11.27
CA ILE A 53 1.39 -6.58 -10.34
C ILE A 53 1.19 -6.15 -8.88
N MET A 54 0.14 -5.37 -8.61
CA MET A 54 -0.17 -4.92 -7.24
C MET A 54 -0.30 -6.11 -6.29
N GLU A 55 0.08 -5.89 -5.03
CA GLU A 55 0.13 -6.92 -3.97
C GLU A 55 1.21 -8.01 -4.15
N SER A 56 2.04 -7.93 -5.20
CA SER A 56 3.23 -8.79 -5.33
C SER A 56 4.47 -8.13 -4.71
N GLU A 57 4.97 -8.71 -3.61
CA GLU A 57 6.23 -8.30 -2.97
C GLU A 57 7.39 -9.26 -3.26
N ASP A 58 7.12 -10.34 -3.99
CA ASP A 58 8.12 -11.35 -4.34
C ASP A 58 9.09 -10.82 -5.41
N LEU A 59 10.38 -10.77 -5.05
CA LEU A 59 11.43 -10.29 -5.94
C LEU A 59 11.62 -11.19 -7.17
N GLY A 60 11.33 -12.49 -7.06
CA GLY A 60 11.40 -13.43 -8.19
C GLY A 60 10.36 -13.09 -9.25
N THR A 61 9.11 -12.87 -8.83
CA THR A 61 7.98 -12.49 -9.67
C THR A 61 8.20 -11.13 -10.33
N ILE A 62 8.68 -10.15 -9.57
CA ILE A 62 9.01 -8.81 -10.09
C ILE A 62 10.14 -8.91 -11.12
N GLY A 63 11.22 -9.64 -10.80
CA GLY A 63 12.35 -9.84 -11.71
C GLY A 63 11.95 -10.52 -13.02
N ALA A 64 11.18 -11.60 -12.93
CA ALA A 64 10.68 -12.32 -14.10
C ALA A 64 9.80 -11.42 -14.99
N LYS A 65 8.95 -10.57 -14.38
CA LYS A 65 8.11 -9.64 -15.13
C LYS A 65 8.94 -8.56 -15.81
N ILE A 66 9.98 -8.04 -15.16
CA ILE A 66 10.91 -7.08 -15.77
C ILE A 66 11.62 -7.69 -16.98
N ASP A 67 12.11 -8.93 -16.86
CA ASP A 67 12.84 -9.57 -17.95
C ASP A 67 11.92 -9.91 -19.14
N GLU A 68 10.66 -10.29 -18.87
CA GLU A 68 9.63 -10.41 -19.91
C GLU A 68 9.43 -9.08 -20.66
N LEU A 69 9.33 -7.96 -19.94
CA LEU A 69 9.09 -6.65 -20.53
C LEU A 69 10.30 -6.12 -21.31
N LYS A 70 11.52 -6.37 -20.84
CA LYS A 70 12.75 -6.09 -21.61
C LYS A 70 12.77 -6.85 -22.93
N GLY A 71 12.30 -8.10 -22.94
CA GLY A 71 12.19 -8.90 -24.17
C GLY A 71 11.14 -8.36 -25.16
N ARG A 72 10.21 -7.53 -24.68
CA ARG A 72 9.13 -6.89 -25.46
C ARG A 72 9.39 -5.41 -25.74
N ASP A 73 10.61 -4.91 -25.53
CA ASP A 73 10.93 -3.49 -25.65
C ASP A 73 10.60 -2.95 -27.06
N PRO A 74 9.58 -2.06 -27.21
CA PRO A 74 9.23 -1.48 -28.51
C PRO A 74 10.19 -0.35 -28.93
N GLY A 75 11.18 -0.01 -28.09
CA GLY A 75 12.04 1.14 -28.26
C GLY A 75 11.42 2.43 -27.75
N ALA A 76 12.10 3.55 -28.02
CA ALA A 76 11.64 4.86 -27.59
C ALA A 76 10.32 5.24 -28.28
N PHE A 77 9.41 5.87 -27.54
CA PHE A 77 8.19 6.43 -28.08
C PHE A 77 8.51 7.47 -29.16
N ALA A 78 7.80 7.40 -30.30
CA ALA A 78 8.09 8.18 -31.50
C ALA A 78 7.57 9.64 -31.41
N ALA A 79 7.97 10.36 -30.37
CA ALA A 79 7.70 11.78 -30.22
C ALA A 79 8.77 12.45 -29.35
N ASP A 80 9.00 13.74 -29.60
CA ASP A 80 9.98 14.52 -28.85
C ASP A 80 9.69 14.53 -27.34
N PRO A 81 10.73 14.76 -26.50
CA PRO A 81 10.55 14.90 -25.06
C PRO A 81 9.53 16.00 -24.74
N MET A 82 8.55 15.66 -23.91
CA MET A 82 7.57 16.62 -23.41
C MET A 82 8.06 17.20 -22.07
N VAL A 83 8.26 18.51 -22.02
CA VAL A 83 8.59 19.21 -20.77
C VAL A 83 7.28 19.67 -20.12
N VAL A 84 7.02 19.19 -18.90
CA VAL A 84 5.83 19.55 -18.13
C VAL A 84 6.27 20.38 -16.93
N GLU A 85 5.86 21.65 -16.90
CA GLU A 85 6.06 22.51 -15.73
C GLU A 85 4.93 22.28 -14.74
N VAL A 86 5.23 21.60 -13.63
CA VAL A 86 4.30 21.46 -12.52
C VAL A 86 4.41 22.73 -11.68
N LYS A 87 3.44 23.63 -11.81
CA LYS A 87 3.31 24.76 -10.89
C LYS A 87 2.72 24.22 -9.58
N GLU A 88 3.33 24.54 -8.45
CA GLU A 88 2.67 24.33 -7.16
C GLU A 88 1.45 25.27 -7.12
N ALA A 89 0.26 24.73 -7.43
CA ALA A 89 -0.96 25.42 -7.10
C ALA A 89 -0.98 25.57 -5.57
N ALA A 90 -0.94 26.83 -5.10
CA ALA A 90 -1.20 27.18 -3.72
C ALA A 90 -2.66 26.83 -3.38
N GLY A 91 -2.96 25.55 -3.16
CA GLY A 91 -4.35 25.11 -3.07
C GLY A 91 -4.57 23.60 -3.18
N GLY A 92 -3.69 22.78 -2.62
CA GLY A 92 -3.96 21.35 -2.47
C GLY A 92 -3.35 20.89 -1.16
N ALA A 93 -4.19 20.52 -0.19
CA ALA A 93 -3.73 19.84 1.02
C ALA A 93 -3.25 18.43 0.65
N GLU A 94 -2.02 18.33 0.14
CA GLU A 94 -1.28 17.08 0.09
C GLU A 94 -0.75 16.79 1.51
N GLU A 95 -1.50 16.00 2.28
CA GLU A 95 -0.91 15.17 3.32
C GLU A 95 -0.18 13.98 2.67
N THR A 96 0.97 14.21 2.06
CA THR A 96 2.05 13.20 1.95
C THR A 96 3.33 13.86 1.47
N GLY A 97 4.17 14.31 2.41
CA GLY A 97 5.59 14.60 2.11
C GLY A 97 6.07 15.98 2.53
N GLY A 98 6.41 16.13 3.81
CA GLY A 98 7.68 16.75 4.19
C GLY A 98 8.01 18.14 3.64
N VAL A 99 7.06 19.08 3.60
CA VAL A 99 7.45 20.44 3.97
C VAL A 99 7.56 20.41 5.48
N VAL A 100 8.78 20.42 6.01
CA VAL A 100 9.00 20.87 7.37
C VAL A 100 8.57 22.33 7.37
N GLN A 101 7.27 22.56 7.55
CA GLN A 101 6.81 23.82 8.12
C GLN A 101 7.73 24.04 9.31
N PRO A 102 8.40 25.20 9.43
CA PRO A 102 9.28 25.45 10.55
C PRO A 102 8.44 25.29 11.82
N MET A 103 8.49 24.09 12.40
CA MET A 103 7.80 23.79 13.63
C MET A 103 8.52 24.64 14.66
N SER A 104 7.77 25.48 15.36
CA SER A 104 8.25 26.00 16.64
C SER A 104 8.81 24.81 17.44
N GLY A 105 9.94 24.99 18.13
CA GLY A 105 10.62 23.90 18.84
C GLY A 105 9.69 23.13 19.79
N GLU A 106 8.65 23.78 20.30
CA GLU A 106 7.61 23.17 21.14
C GLU A 106 6.71 22.18 20.36
N LEU A 107 6.29 22.54 19.15
CA LEU A 107 5.48 21.67 18.28
C LEU A 107 6.28 20.45 17.80
N ALA A 108 7.56 20.64 17.50
CA ALA A 108 8.46 19.53 17.14
C ALA A 108 8.58 18.53 18.30
N LEU A 109 8.68 19.02 19.55
CA LEU A 109 8.75 18.18 20.74
C LEU A 109 7.44 17.41 20.97
N ILE A 110 6.29 18.06 20.80
CA ILE A 110 4.97 17.40 20.93
C ILE A 110 4.82 16.31 19.86
N HIS A 111 5.19 16.60 18.62
CA HIS A 111 5.11 15.64 17.52
C HIS A 111 6.04 14.43 17.75
N ALA A 112 7.26 14.66 18.25
CA ALA A 112 8.17 13.59 18.61
C ALA A 112 7.59 12.68 19.71
N ARG A 113 6.96 13.26 20.73
CA ARG A 113 6.29 12.49 21.80
C ARG A 113 5.09 11.70 21.29
N MET A 114 4.28 12.32 20.43
CA MET A 114 3.14 11.66 19.75
C MET A 114 3.60 10.42 18.97
N LYS A 115 4.69 10.55 18.21
CA LYS A 115 5.25 9.44 17.41
C LYS A 115 5.79 8.30 18.28
N ILE A 116 6.37 8.62 19.44
CA ILE A 116 6.78 7.59 20.42
C ILE A 116 5.55 6.86 20.97
N ILE A 117 4.47 7.59 21.30
CA ILE A 117 3.22 7.00 21.79
C ILE A 117 2.61 6.06 20.75
N GLU A 118 2.56 6.48 19.48
CA GLU A 118 2.06 5.66 18.37
C GLU A 118 2.86 4.34 18.23
N GLY A 119 4.18 4.43 18.35
CA GLY A 119 5.06 3.26 18.36
C GLY A 119 4.76 2.31 19.53
N MET A 120 4.57 2.85 20.74
CA MET A 120 4.24 2.05 21.92
C MET A 120 2.87 1.36 21.81
N VAL A 121 1.84 2.07 21.33
CA VAL A 121 0.50 1.50 21.11
C VAL A 121 0.55 0.35 20.11
N THR A 122 1.34 0.52 19.04
CA THR A 122 1.54 -0.52 18.03
C THR A 122 2.24 -1.74 18.61
N ASP A 123 3.30 -1.55 19.41
CA ASP A 123 4.01 -2.67 20.07
C ASP A 123 3.10 -3.43 21.05
N ILE A 124 2.26 -2.71 21.81
CA ILE A 124 1.25 -3.33 22.68
C ILE A 124 0.28 -4.19 21.86
N GLY A 125 -0.23 -3.67 20.74
CA GLY A 125 -1.11 -4.43 19.85
C GLY A 125 -0.44 -5.69 19.28
N TYR A 126 0.83 -5.61 18.91
CA TYR A 126 1.60 -6.79 18.50
C TYR A 126 1.73 -7.80 19.63
N ARG A 127 2.14 -7.38 20.83
CA ARG A 127 2.28 -8.26 21.99
C ARG A 127 0.96 -8.92 22.38
N ASP A 128 -0.15 -8.19 22.33
CA ASP A 128 -1.47 -8.73 22.65
C ASP A 128 -1.94 -9.76 21.61
N LYS A 129 -1.66 -9.51 20.33
CA LYS A 129 -1.90 -10.50 19.26
C LYS A 129 -1.04 -11.76 19.43
N PHE A 130 0.24 -11.62 19.77
CA PHE A 130 1.11 -12.76 20.05
C PHE A 130 0.65 -13.52 21.30
N ALA A 131 0.29 -12.81 22.37
CA ALA A 131 -0.18 -13.40 23.61
C ALA A 131 -1.50 -14.17 23.40
N SER A 132 -2.48 -13.58 22.71
CA SER A 132 -3.75 -14.24 22.39
C SER A 132 -3.55 -15.48 21.51
N GLY A 133 -2.66 -15.42 20.51
CA GLY A 133 -2.30 -16.57 19.69
C GLY A 133 -1.66 -17.71 20.51
N VAL A 134 -0.70 -17.40 21.38
CA VAL A 134 -0.06 -18.39 22.27
C VAL A 134 -1.05 -18.97 23.29
N TYR A 135 -1.92 -18.13 23.85
CA TYR A 135 -2.91 -18.57 24.83
C TYR A 135 -3.96 -19.49 24.19
N SER A 136 -4.45 -19.13 23.00
CA SER A 136 -5.35 -19.99 22.21
C SER A 136 -4.72 -21.34 21.90
N GLY A 137 -3.47 -21.35 21.41
CA GLY A 137 -2.76 -22.60 21.09
C GLY A 137 -2.50 -23.49 22.32
N LYS A 138 -2.23 -22.89 23.49
CA LYS A 138 -2.07 -23.65 24.74
C LYS A 138 -3.37 -24.32 25.17
N ILE A 139 -4.50 -23.60 25.09
CA ILE A 139 -5.81 -24.16 25.48
C ILE A 139 -6.19 -25.30 24.53
N GLU A 140 -6.05 -25.12 23.22
CA GLU A 140 -6.31 -26.18 22.24
C GLU A 140 -5.43 -27.41 22.46
N GLY A 141 -4.13 -27.21 22.71
CA GLY A 141 -3.21 -28.31 22.99
C GLY A 141 -3.59 -29.11 24.25
N ILE A 142 -3.99 -28.42 25.33
CA ILE A 142 -4.47 -29.09 26.55
C ILE A 142 -5.75 -29.89 26.26
N MET A 143 -6.71 -29.30 25.53
CA MET A 143 -7.98 -29.97 25.20
C MET A 143 -7.77 -31.23 24.36
N ILE A 144 -6.94 -31.16 23.33
CA ILE A 144 -6.60 -32.32 22.49
C ILE A 144 -5.91 -33.39 23.34
N GLY A 145 -4.93 -33.01 24.16
CA GLY A 145 -4.23 -33.93 25.05
C GLY A 145 -5.15 -34.66 26.02
N LEU A 146 -6.15 -33.96 26.57
CA LEU A 146 -7.13 -34.51 27.51
C LEU A 146 -8.06 -35.51 26.81
N ILE A 147 -8.56 -35.17 25.62
CA ILE A 147 -9.41 -36.06 24.80
C ILE A 147 -8.66 -37.34 24.42
N VAL A 148 -7.44 -37.20 23.91
CA VAL A 148 -6.60 -38.35 23.52
C VAL A 148 -6.31 -39.25 24.73
N SER A 149 -6.02 -38.64 25.88
CA SER A 149 -5.76 -39.38 27.12
C SER A 149 -6.97 -40.21 27.57
N PHE A 150 -8.18 -39.64 27.52
CA PHE A 150 -9.40 -40.38 27.84
C PHE A 150 -9.75 -41.46 26.81
N ALA A 151 -9.49 -41.21 25.52
CA ALA A 151 -9.67 -42.22 24.49
C ALA A 151 -8.77 -43.44 24.75
N ILE A 152 -7.48 -43.21 25.02
CA ILE A 152 -6.52 -44.29 25.32
C ILE A 152 -6.92 -45.04 26.60
N LEU A 153 -7.26 -44.32 27.68
CA LEU A 153 -7.74 -44.94 28.92
C LEU A 153 -9.01 -45.77 28.70
N GLY A 154 -9.95 -45.28 27.89
CA GLY A 154 -11.17 -46.00 27.52
C GLY A 154 -10.88 -47.30 26.78
N PHE A 155 -9.94 -47.28 25.83
CA PHE A 155 -9.50 -48.49 25.13
C PHE A 155 -8.78 -49.49 26.05
N VAL A 156 -7.97 -49.01 26.99
CA VAL A 156 -7.28 -49.88 27.97
C VAL A 156 -8.24 -50.51 28.98
N LEU A 157 -9.30 -49.80 29.39
CA LEU A 157 -10.29 -50.31 30.35
C LEU A 157 -11.36 -51.22 29.74
N MET A 158 -11.61 -51.13 28.43
CA MET A 158 -12.53 -52.03 27.71
C MET A 158 -11.83 -53.23 27.05
N GLY A 159 -10.50 -53.27 27.05
CA GLY A 159 -9.68 -54.36 26.50
C GLY A 159 -9.31 -55.44 27.52
#